data_AF-A0A954XKJ8-F1
#
_entry.id   AF-A0A954XKJ8-F1
#
_cell.length_a   1.000
_cell.length_b   1.000
_cell.length_c   1.000
_cell.angle_alpha   90.00
_cell.angle_beta   90.00
_cell.angle_gamma   90.00
#
_symmetry.space_group_name_H-M   'P 1'
#
loop_
_entity.id
_entity.type
_entity.pdbx_description
1 polymer ?
#
loop_
_entity_poly.entity_id
_entity_poly.type
_entity_poly.pdbx_seq_one_letter_code
_entity_poly.pdbx_strand_id
1 'polypeptide(L)' 'RMRFGLDRYEPRTLKEIGEQLGLTRERVRQIETEALGKMAESMSDPRERII' A
#
# COMPACT_ATOMS: atom_id res chain seq x y z
N ARG A 1 -2.52 2.56 -5.26
CA ARG A 1 -3.05 2.88 -6.61
C ARG A 1 -2.14 2.34 -7.70
N MET A 2 -0.89 2.81 -7.84
CA MET A 2 0.06 2.36 -8.89
C MET A 2 0.38 0.85 -8.87
N ARG A 3 0.51 0.23 -7.70
CA ARG A 3 0.77 -1.22 -7.57
C ARG A 3 -0.36 -2.08 -8.14
N PHE A 4 -1.60 -1.68 -7.85
CA PHE A 4 -2.81 -2.49 -8.09
C PHE A 4 -3.60 -2.01 -9.31
N GLY A 5 -3.06 -1.08 -10.11
CA GLY A 5 -3.72 -0.55 -11.30
C GLY A 5 -5.02 0.23 -11.03
N LEU A 6 -5.12 0.90 -9.88
CA LEU A 6 -6.28 1.72 -9.54
C LEU A 6 -6.22 3.07 -10.27
N ASP A 7 -7.36 3.74 -10.44
CA ASP A 7 -7.46 5.06 -11.10
C ASP A 7 -6.83 5.11 -12.50
N ARG A 8 -7.06 4.07 -13.31
CA ARG A 8 -6.58 3.97 -14.70
C ARG A 8 -5.05 3.91 -14.82
N TYR A 9 -4.35 3.59 -13.74
CA TYR A 9 -2.95 3.20 -13.81
C TYR A 9 -2.84 1.75 -14.28
N GLU A 10 -1.84 1.45 -15.10
CA GLU A 10 -1.39 0.07 -15.26
C GLU A 10 -0.72 -0.41 -13.97
N PRO A 11 -0.89 -1.69 -13.56
CA PRO A 11 -0.18 -2.26 -12.43
C PRO A 11 1.34 -2.14 -12.61
N ARG A 12 2.03 -1.68 -11.56
CA ARG A 12 3.49 -1.54 -11.56
C ARG A 12 4.14 -2.38 -10.46
N THR A 13 5.38 -2.78 -10.69
CA THR A 13 6.25 -3.40 -9.69
C THR A 13 6.72 -2.39 -8.65
N LEU A 14 7.07 -2.86 -7.45
CA LEU A 14 7.68 -2.01 -6.42
C LEU A 14 8.98 -1.34 -6.92
N LYS A 15 9.70 -2.00 -7.83
CA LYS A 15 10.93 -1.47 -8.45
C LYS A 15 10.60 -0.28 -9.36
N GLU A 16 9.66 -0.43 -10.30
CA GLU A 16 9.25 0.64 -11.22
C GLU A 16 8.64 1.83 -10.47
N ILE A 17 7.87 1.57 -9.42
CA ILE A 17 7.34 2.62 -8.54
C ILE A 17 8.48 3.34 -7.82
N GLY A 18 9.48 2.60 -7.32
CA GLY A 18 10.66 3.16 -6.67
C GLY A 18 11.46 4.06 -7.62
N GLU A 19 11.76 3.58 -8.82
CA GLU A 19 12.45 4.33 -9.86
C GLU A 19 11.71 5.63 -10.21
N GLN A 20 10.39 5.58 -10.36
CA GLN A 20 9.58 6.77 -10.65
C GLN A 20 9.55 7.79 -9.49
N LEU A 21 9.56 7.32 -8.25
CA LEU A 21 9.44 8.17 -7.06
C LEU A 21 10.79 8.60 -6.47
N GLY A 22 11.91 8.16 -7.05
CA GLY A 22 13.25 8.37 -6.48
C GLY A 22 13.46 7.63 -5.16
N LEU A 23 12.77 6.50 -4.97
CA LEU A 23 12.80 5.68 -3.76
C LEU A 23 13.39 4.30 -4.03
N THR A 24 13.96 3.70 -3.00
CA THR A 24 14.37 2.29 -3.08
C THR A 24 13.14 1.39 -3.11
N ARG A 25 13.27 0.20 -3.73
CA ARG A 25 12.22 -0.83 -3.73
C ARG A 25 11.72 -1.16 -2.32
N GLU A 26 12.65 -1.24 -1.37
CA GLU A 26 12.33 -1.55 0.02
C GLU A 26 11.54 -0.42 0.69
N ARG A 27 11.86 0.84 0.39
CA ARG A 27 11.08 1.97 0.91
C ARG A 27 9.64 1.94 0.40
N VAL A 28 9.44 1.59 -0.88
CA VAL A 28 8.08 1.41 -1.43
C VAL A 28 7.34 0.25 -0.75
N ARG A 29 8.03 -0.88 -0.47
CA ARG A 29 7.45 -2.02 0.26
C ARG A 29 6.97 -1.64 1.67
N GLN A 30 7.75 -0.83 2.38
CA GLN A 30 7.39 -0.35 3.72
C GLN A 30 6.12 0.51 3.68
N ILE A 31 6.07 1.46 2.75
CA ILE A 31 4.89 2.33 2.56
C ILE A 31 3.65 1.51 2.20
N GLU A 32 3.80 0.51 1.33
CA GLU A 32 2.71 -0.41 0.98
C GLU A 32 2.19 -1.17 2.21
N THR A 33 3.09 -1.72 3.03
CA THR A 33 2.73 -2.46 4.24
C THR A 33 2.02 -1.55 5.25
N GLU A 34 2.51 -0.34 5.47
CA GLU A 34 1.90 0.63 6.38
C GLU A 34 0.51 1.05 5.91
N ALA A 35 0.35 1.31 4.61
CA ALA A 35 -0.94 1.68 4.04
C ALA A 35 -1.96 0.55 4.17
N LEU A 36 -1.57 -0.69 3.87
CA LEU A 36 -2.45 -1.86 4.01
C LEU A 36 -2.82 -2.10 5.48
N GLY A 37 -1.88 -1.92 6.42
CA GLY A 37 -2.15 -2.01 7.85
C GLY A 37 -3.19 -0.99 8.31
N LYS A 38 -3.04 0.28 7.92
CA LYS A 38 -4.02 1.33 8.22
C LYS A 38 -5.40 1.04 7.62
N MET A 39 -5.45 0.50 6.41
CA MET A 39 -6.72 0.10 5.78
C MET A 39 -7.39 -1.03 6.56
N ALA A 40 -6.64 -2.07 6.94
CA ALA A 40 -7.15 -3.18 7.76
C ALA A 40 -7.66 -2.69 9.13
N GLU A 41 -6.94 -1.75 9.76
CA GLU A 41 -7.37 -1.14 11.01
C GLU A 41 -8.67 -0.35 10.86
N SER A 42 -8.83 0.39 9.76
CA SER A 42 -10.04 1.18 9.49
C SER A 42 -11.25 0.32 9.10
N MET A 43 -11.03 -0.90 8.61
CA MET A 43 -12.08 -1.81 8.18
C MET A 43 -12.54 -2.78 9.28
N SER A 44 -11.78 -2.93 10.36
CA SER A 44 -12.18 -3.72 11.54
C SER A 44 -13.13 -2.88 12.40
N ASP A 45 -14.37 -3.35 12.64
CA ASP A 45 -15.32 -2.67 13.52
C ASP A 45 -14.68 -2.51 14.90
N PRO A 46 -14.61 -1.30 15.48
CA PRO A 46 -14.07 -1.09 16.83
C PRO A 46 -14.68 -2.02 17.89
N ARG A 47 -15.92 -2.51 17.65
CA ARG A 47 -16.62 -3.45 18.53
C ARG A 47 -16.10 -4.89 18.50
N GLU A 48 -15.38 -5.30 17.44
CA GLU A 48 -14.77 -6.64 17.36
C GLU A 48 -13.45 -6.76 18.12
N ARG A 49 -12.86 -5.63 18.57
CA ARG A 49 -11.57 -5.62 19.29
C ARG A 49 -11.69 -5.90 20.80
N ILE A 50 -12.90 -6.09 21.33
CA ILE A 50 -13.17 -6.20 22.78
C ILE A 50 -13.63 -7.61 23.20
N ILE A 51 -13.67 -8.59 22.30
CA ILE A 51 -14.06 -9.98 22.64
C ILE A 51 -12.82 -10.87 22.81
#